data_AF-A0A7X3M7V8-F1
#
_entry.id   AF-A0A7X3M7V8-F1
#
_cell.length_a   1.000
_cell.length_b   1.000
_cell.length_c   1.000
_cell.angle_alpha   90.00
_cell.angle_beta   90.00
_cell.angle_gamma   90.00
#
_symmetry.space_group_name_H-M   'P 1'
#
loop_
_entity.id
_entity.type
_entity.pdbx_description
1 polymer ?
#
loop_
_entity_poly.entity_id
_entity_poly.type
_entity_poly.pdbx_seq_one_letter_code
_entity_poly.pdbx_strand_id
1 'polypeptide(L)'
;MELKNSGFYFDKVDLLSKFISYLTLIISCLAICGIFLNAFWLYGIATLTLLMQLITWFAMYYRSDYATKAISIKRLEMLRGVIGEENFYRERLYIDGNAESNNGVHADKLTLLIQENAYWNSILYFKAFQYKLYHLLMTIFLLTFFILLMYTTLTDGLEFQYSRAIFGILVINNFYNLFSDAYGFFRAHNEMKKIDNFIEINNRNASKYLPYVYSKYEHEIFIAPSINKSIYLKYGSKVKKSWIMRLYNKNNFQSKKLIDALMELSSKFQCITEEWCITGGANRYLRGVQIYANDIDIITTEKGANEICKLVNPGSNGKLYKTTSENIKSFYFTFKLKGISIEIMGDPENKNESGWIENKKWQKNQDSLSLNGIEIPCMSLSYEIEINKEIGNFNAFKDVNYMDHH
;
A
#
# COMPACT_ATOMS: atom_id res chain seq x y z
N MET A 1 17.51 -37.40 3.25
CA MET A 1 16.23 -36.75 2.87
C MET A 1 16.55 -35.28 2.66
N GLU A 2 16.57 -34.79 1.42
CA GLU A 2 16.76 -33.35 1.17
C GLU A 2 15.66 -32.57 1.90
N LEU A 3 16.06 -31.68 2.81
CA LEU A 3 15.14 -30.82 3.53
C LEU A 3 14.51 -29.85 2.53
N LYS A 4 13.24 -30.10 2.19
CA LYS A 4 12.47 -29.23 1.29
C LYS A 4 12.35 -27.85 1.94
N ASN A 5 12.81 -26.82 1.23
CA ASN A 5 12.75 -25.44 1.70
C ASN A 5 11.31 -24.88 1.68
N SER A 6 11.09 -23.72 2.32
CA SER A 6 9.77 -23.09 2.36
C SER A 6 9.20 -22.83 0.96
N GLY A 7 10.07 -22.50 -0.01
CA GLY A 7 9.72 -22.28 -1.42
C GLY A 7 9.01 -23.45 -2.09
N PHE A 8 9.46 -24.69 -1.85
CA PHE A 8 8.80 -25.88 -2.39
C PHE A 8 7.33 -25.99 -1.95
N TYR A 9 7.07 -25.71 -0.67
CA TYR A 9 5.72 -25.79 -0.12
C TYR A 9 4.83 -24.66 -0.63
N PHE A 10 5.35 -23.43 -0.74
CA PHE A 10 4.62 -22.31 -1.35
C PHE A 10 4.27 -22.56 -2.82
N ASP A 11 5.17 -23.19 -3.59
CA ASP A 11 4.90 -23.56 -4.99
C ASP A 11 3.73 -24.57 -5.10
N LYS A 12 3.63 -25.53 -4.18
CA LYS A 12 2.51 -26.49 -4.12
C LYS A 12 1.20 -25.81 -3.74
N VAL A 13 1.23 -24.87 -2.81
CA VAL A 13 0.05 -24.08 -2.42
C VAL A 13 -0.47 -23.26 -3.59
N ASP A 14 0.43 -22.61 -4.36
CA ASP A 14 0.06 -21.81 -5.53
C ASP A 14 -0.59 -22.67 -6.63
N LEU A 15 -0.02 -23.84 -6.92
CA LEU A 15 -0.56 -24.79 -7.90
C LEU A 15 -1.97 -25.28 -7.50
N LEU A 16 -2.15 -25.66 -6.24
CA LEU A 16 -3.46 -26.07 -5.72
C LEU A 16 -4.47 -24.91 -5.73
N SER A 17 -4.05 -23.69 -5.40
CA SER A 17 -4.92 -22.51 -5.43
C SER A 17 -5.44 -22.20 -6.84
N LYS A 18 -4.58 -22.32 -7.86
CA LYS A 18 -4.98 -22.18 -9.28
C LYS A 18 -5.97 -23.28 -9.69
N PHE A 19 -5.67 -24.52 -9.34
CA PHE A 19 -6.54 -25.66 -9.63
C PHE A 19 -7.93 -25.51 -8.99
N ILE A 20 -7.99 -25.14 -7.71
CA ILE A 20 -9.24 -24.86 -6.99
C ILE A 20 -10.01 -23.73 -7.68
N SER A 21 -9.35 -22.61 -8.01
CA SER A 21 -10.02 -21.47 -8.65
C SER A 21 -10.68 -21.87 -9.99
N TYR A 22 -9.99 -22.69 -10.79
CA TYR A 22 -10.50 -23.20 -12.05
C TYR A 22 -11.68 -24.16 -11.87
N LEU A 23 -11.58 -25.09 -10.90
CA LEU A 23 -12.68 -26.01 -10.62
C LEU A 23 -13.93 -25.28 -10.11
N THR A 24 -13.76 -24.29 -9.20
CA THR A 24 -14.88 -23.48 -8.69
C THR A 24 -15.58 -22.71 -9.80
N LEU A 25 -14.83 -22.20 -10.79
CA LEU A 25 -15.40 -21.55 -11.97
C LEU A 25 -16.23 -22.53 -12.80
N ILE A 26 -15.67 -23.71 -13.11
CA ILE A 26 -16.40 -24.74 -13.87
C ILE A 26 -17.67 -25.17 -13.13
N ILE A 27 -17.58 -25.42 -11.82
CA ILE A 27 -18.74 -25.81 -10.99
C ILE A 27 -19.80 -24.70 -11.03
N SER A 28 -19.40 -23.43 -10.98
CA SER A 28 -20.33 -22.30 -11.07
C SER A 28 -21.04 -22.25 -12.43
N CYS A 29 -20.30 -22.45 -13.54
CA CYS A 29 -20.89 -22.50 -14.88
C CYS A 29 -21.84 -23.70 -15.03
N LEU A 30 -21.42 -24.89 -14.59
CA LEU A 30 -22.25 -26.10 -14.62
C LEU A 30 -23.50 -25.95 -13.75
N ALA A 31 -23.37 -25.31 -12.59
CA ALA A 31 -24.50 -25.06 -11.70
C ALA A 31 -25.54 -24.15 -12.35
N ILE A 32 -25.11 -23.08 -13.02
CA ILE A 32 -26.03 -22.23 -13.78
C ILE A 32 -26.66 -23.00 -14.93
N CYS A 33 -25.89 -23.75 -15.73
CA CYS A 33 -26.45 -24.59 -16.80
C CYS A 33 -27.50 -25.57 -16.26
N GLY A 34 -27.24 -26.18 -15.10
CA GLY A 34 -28.15 -27.10 -14.43
C GLY A 34 -29.52 -26.50 -14.12
N ILE A 35 -29.62 -25.19 -13.85
CA ILE A 35 -30.91 -24.53 -13.60
C ILE A 35 -31.86 -24.62 -14.80
N PHE A 36 -31.31 -24.67 -16.03
CA PHE A 36 -32.06 -24.56 -17.27
C PHE A 36 -32.23 -25.88 -18.03
N LEU A 37 -31.73 -27.00 -17.50
CA LEU A 37 -31.77 -28.31 -18.17
C LEU A 37 -32.92 -29.20 -17.68
N ASN A 38 -33.40 -30.08 -18.56
CA ASN A 38 -34.49 -31.01 -18.28
C ASN A 38 -34.01 -32.46 -18.07
N ALA A 39 -34.73 -33.19 -17.22
CA ALA A 39 -34.68 -34.65 -17.03
C ALA A 39 -33.27 -35.27 -16.96
N PHE A 40 -32.86 -36.02 -17.98
CA PHE A 40 -31.60 -36.79 -17.98
C PHE A 40 -30.35 -35.91 -17.85
N TRP A 41 -30.34 -34.77 -18.53
CA TRP A 41 -29.19 -33.84 -18.53
C TRP A 41 -28.98 -33.18 -17.16
N LEU A 42 -30.07 -32.94 -16.43
CA LEU A 42 -30.04 -32.37 -15.09
C LEU A 42 -29.30 -33.30 -14.10
N TYR A 43 -29.65 -34.59 -14.10
CA TYR A 43 -28.98 -35.58 -13.24
C TYR A 43 -27.52 -35.80 -13.64
N GLY A 44 -27.20 -35.76 -14.94
CA GLY A 44 -25.83 -35.83 -15.43
C GLY A 44 -24.97 -34.65 -14.97
N ILE A 45 -25.48 -33.43 -15.05
CA ILE A 45 -24.75 -32.25 -14.56
C ILE A 45 -24.64 -32.23 -13.03
N ALA A 46 -25.69 -32.65 -12.32
CA ALA A 46 -25.66 -32.72 -10.84
C ALA A 46 -24.61 -33.72 -10.33
N THR A 47 -24.51 -34.89 -10.95
CA THR A 47 -23.49 -35.91 -10.59
C THR A 47 -22.08 -35.44 -10.91
N LEU A 48 -21.88 -34.78 -12.06
CA LEU A 48 -20.59 -34.19 -12.43
C LEU A 48 -20.17 -33.07 -11.47
N THR A 49 -21.08 -32.16 -11.12
CA THR A 49 -20.81 -31.07 -10.18
C THR A 49 -20.49 -31.59 -8.78
N LEU A 50 -21.17 -32.65 -8.31
CA LEU A 50 -20.85 -33.29 -7.04
C LEU A 50 -19.42 -33.87 -7.03
N LEU A 51 -19.04 -34.60 -8.08
CA LEU A 51 -17.69 -35.18 -8.21
C LEU A 51 -16.62 -34.09 -8.23
N MET A 52 -16.84 -33.01 -9.00
CA MET A 52 -15.94 -31.86 -9.01
C MET A 52 -15.88 -31.19 -7.62
N GLN A 53 -17.01 -31.01 -6.94
CA GLN A 53 -17.04 -30.41 -5.60
C GLN A 53 -16.21 -31.22 -4.58
N LEU A 54 -16.30 -32.55 -4.62
CA LEU A 54 -15.50 -33.43 -3.77
C LEU A 54 -14.00 -33.27 -4.06
N ILE A 55 -13.62 -33.24 -5.35
CA ILE A 55 -12.23 -33.00 -5.76
C ILE A 55 -11.74 -31.63 -5.26
N THR A 56 -12.56 -30.58 -5.34
CA THR A 56 -12.25 -29.25 -4.81
C THR A 56 -11.99 -29.30 -3.31
N TRP A 57 -12.82 -30.00 -2.54
CA TRP A 57 -12.66 -30.12 -1.09
C TRP A 57 -11.36 -30.85 -0.71
N PHE A 58 -11.04 -31.95 -1.39
CA PHE A 58 -9.75 -32.61 -1.19
C PHE A 58 -8.58 -31.68 -1.52
N ALA A 59 -8.65 -30.95 -2.62
CA ALA A 59 -7.61 -29.98 -2.99
C ALA A 59 -7.48 -28.86 -1.94
N MET A 60 -8.58 -28.34 -1.40
CA MET A 60 -8.59 -27.33 -0.33
C MET A 60 -7.92 -27.86 0.95
N TYR A 61 -8.20 -29.11 1.33
CA TYR A 61 -7.58 -29.75 2.48
C TYR A 61 -6.05 -29.83 2.32
N TYR A 62 -5.56 -30.38 1.20
CA TYR A 62 -4.13 -30.47 0.93
C TYR A 62 -3.46 -29.09 0.84
N ARG A 63 -4.15 -28.09 0.27
CA ARG A 63 -3.63 -26.72 0.22
C ARG A 63 -3.37 -26.17 1.62
N SER A 64 -4.28 -26.41 2.57
CA SER A 64 -4.15 -25.94 3.96
C SER A 64 -2.97 -26.61 4.68
N ASP A 65 -2.81 -27.94 4.50
CA ASP A 65 -1.68 -28.69 5.07
C ASP A 65 -0.33 -28.19 4.51
N TYR A 66 -0.23 -28.00 3.20
CA TYR A 66 0.99 -27.45 2.58
C TYR A 66 1.28 -26.01 3.01
N ALA A 67 0.26 -25.17 3.21
CA ALA A 67 0.43 -23.80 3.68
C ALA A 67 0.98 -23.77 5.11
N THR A 68 0.45 -24.61 6.00
CA THR A 68 0.93 -24.75 7.38
C THR A 68 2.41 -25.15 7.42
N LYS A 69 2.79 -26.13 6.59
CA LYS A 69 4.19 -26.57 6.46
C LYS A 69 5.09 -25.46 5.90
N ALA A 70 4.65 -24.75 4.85
CA ALA A 70 5.41 -23.64 4.26
C ALA A 70 5.75 -22.55 5.29
N ILE A 71 4.76 -22.17 6.09
CA ILE A 71 4.90 -21.12 7.11
C ILE A 71 5.82 -21.58 8.24
N SER A 72 5.66 -22.81 8.73
CA SER A 72 6.54 -23.36 9.78
C SER A 72 8.01 -23.44 9.36
N ILE A 73 8.28 -23.79 8.11
CA ILE A 73 9.64 -23.86 7.57
C ILE A 73 10.21 -22.46 7.34
N LYS A 74 9.40 -21.52 6.84
CA LYS A 74 9.81 -20.12 6.70
C LYS A 74 10.16 -19.48 8.05
N ARG A 75 9.42 -19.82 9.11
CA ARG A 75 9.73 -19.42 10.49
C ARG A 75 11.10 -19.92 10.93
N LEU A 76 11.38 -21.21 10.70
CA LEU A 76 12.68 -21.81 11.01
C LEU A 76 13.82 -21.15 10.22
N GLU A 77 13.60 -20.84 8.94
CA GLU A 77 14.57 -20.12 8.09
C GLU A 77 14.85 -18.70 8.61
N MET A 78 13.82 -17.95 9.03
CA MET A 78 13.99 -16.60 9.61
C MET A 78 14.74 -16.64 10.94
N LEU A 79 14.39 -17.55 11.85
CA LEU A 79 15.08 -17.73 13.13
C LEU A 79 16.54 -18.11 12.93
N ARG A 80 16.82 -19.06 12.02
CA ARG A 80 18.19 -19.48 11.67
C ARG A 80 19.03 -18.32 11.14
N GLY A 81 18.45 -17.43 10.33
CA GLY A 81 19.13 -16.25 9.81
C GLY A 81 19.44 -15.17 10.85
N VAL A 82 18.72 -15.16 11.99
CA VAL A 82 18.87 -14.16 13.06
C VAL A 82 19.84 -14.64 14.14
N ILE A 83 19.77 -15.92 14.51
CA ILE A 83 20.51 -16.52 15.63
C ILE A 83 21.87 -17.09 15.19
N GLY A 84 22.04 -17.40 13.90
CA GLY A 84 23.24 -18.05 13.35
C GLY A 84 23.17 -19.58 13.45
N GLU A 85 23.82 -20.30 12.51
CA GLU A 85 23.70 -21.77 12.41
C GLU A 85 24.13 -22.50 13.70
N GLU A 86 25.18 -22.03 14.37
CA GLU A 86 25.72 -22.68 15.57
C GLU A 86 24.79 -22.57 16.78
N ASN A 87 24.09 -21.44 16.95
CA ASN A 87 23.18 -21.21 18.08
C ASN A 87 21.78 -21.80 17.82
N PHE A 88 21.36 -21.93 16.57
CA PHE A 88 20.05 -22.49 16.20
C PHE A 88 19.88 -23.96 16.63
N TYR A 89 20.95 -24.77 16.53
CA TYR A 89 20.92 -26.14 17.04
C TYR A 89 20.99 -26.21 18.57
N ARG A 90 21.54 -25.18 19.22
CA ARG A 90 21.67 -25.08 20.68
C ARG A 90 20.35 -24.70 21.36
N GLU A 91 19.58 -23.79 20.76
CA GLU A 91 18.24 -23.37 21.27
C GLU A 91 17.14 -24.40 20.98
N ARG A 92 17.28 -25.26 19.96
CA ARG A 92 16.36 -26.39 19.75
C ARG A 92 16.35 -27.38 20.93
N LEU A 93 17.40 -27.36 21.77
CA LEU A 93 17.57 -28.19 22.97
C LEU A 93 17.18 -27.49 24.28
N TYR A 94 16.90 -26.18 24.26
CA TYR A 94 16.48 -25.42 25.44
C TYR A 94 15.11 -24.78 25.19
N ILE A 95 14.10 -25.63 25.06
CA ILE A 95 12.69 -25.24 25.29
C ILE A 95 12.38 -25.61 26.74
N ASP A 96 13.07 -24.92 27.65
CA ASP A 96 12.72 -24.69 29.07
C ASP A 96 13.96 -24.09 29.73
N GLY A 97 13.93 -22.78 30.00
CA GLY A 97 14.98 -22.11 30.76
C GLY A 97 15.28 -20.69 30.30
N ASN A 98 14.95 -19.74 31.17
CA ASN A 98 15.29 -18.31 31.16
C ASN A 98 16.45 -17.90 30.23
N ALA A 99 16.11 -17.24 29.11
CA ALA A 99 17.09 -16.55 28.29
C ALA A 99 17.48 -15.22 28.94
N GLU A 100 18.71 -15.16 29.46
CA GLU A 100 19.34 -13.94 29.98
C GLU A 100 19.46 -12.85 28.90
N SER A 101 19.25 -11.61 29.36
CA SER A 101 19.16 -10.41 28.54
C SER A 101 20.51 -9.88 28.08
N ASN A 102 21.09 -10.48 27.03
CA ASN A 102 22.20 -9.87 26.28
C ASN A 102 21.81 -9.42 24.86
N ASN A 103 20.52 -9.09 24.65
CA ASN A 103 19.87 -9.20 23.33
C ASN A 103 19.38 -7.90 22.67
N GLY A 104 19.95 -6.72 22.99
CA GLY A 104 19.53 -5.46 22.37
C GLY A 104 19.70 -5.42 20.84
N VAL A 105 20.88 -5.82 20.36
CA VAL A 105 21.25 -5.77 18.92
C VAL A 105 20.47 -6.80 18.08
N HIS A 106 20.19 -7.99 18.63
CA HIS A 106 19.43 -9.02 17.93
C HIS A 106 17.94 -8.70 17.85
N ALA A 107 17.39 -8.04 18.87
CA ALA A 107 16.00 -7.61 18.90
C ALA A 107 15.71 -6.50 17.87
N ASP A 108 16.58 -5.50 17.76
CA ASP A 108 16.42 -4.42 16.78
C ASP A 108 16.53 -4.94 15.35
N LYS A 109 17.47 -5.86 15.09
CA LYS A 109 17.64 -6.51 13.78
C LYS A 109 16.40 -7.33 13.40
N LEU A 110 15.85 -8.14 14.33
CA LEU A 110 14.64 -8.91 14.08
C LEU A 110 13.43 -8.01 13.83
N THR A 111 13.30 -6.93 14.60
CA THR A 111 12.22 -5.97 14.43
C THR A 111 12.26 -5.31 13.05
N LEU A 112 13.46 -4.95 12.57
CA LEU A 112 13.66 -4.39 11.23
C LEU A 112 13.29 -5.39 10.12
N LEU A 113 13.67 -6.67 10.28
CA LEU A 113 13.29 -7.72 9.32
C LEU A 113 11.78 -7.97 9.30
N ILE A 114 11.12 -7.92 10.45
CA ILE A 114 9.65 -8.03 10.52
C ILE A 114 9.02 -6.83 9.82
N GLN A 115 9.54 -5.61 10.05
CA GLN A 115 9.05 -4.39 9.42
C GLN A 115 9.21 -4.43 7.89
N GLU A 116 10.39 -4.82 7.41
CA GLU A 116 10.66 -4.98 5.98
C GLU A 116 9.67 -5.95 5.34
N ASN A 117 9.49 -7.14 5.95
CA ASN A 117 8.56 -8.13 5.45
C ASN A 117 7.11 -7.66 5.53
N ALA A 118 6.69 -6.97 6.60
CA ALA A 118 5.34 -6.41 6.72
C ALA A 118 5.08 -5.37 5.62
N TYR A 119 6.04 -4.48 5.38
CA TYR A 119 5.97 -3.49 4.30
C TYR A 119 5.86 -4.18 2.92
N TRP A 120 6.72 -5.17 2.63
CA TRP A 120 6.69 -5.91 1.37
C TRP A 120 5.36 -6.66 1.18
N ASN A 121 4.95 -7.41 2.19
CA ASN A 121 3.73 -8.20 2.15
C ASN A 121 2.50 -7.31 2.00
N SER A 122 2.46 -6.13 2.63
CA SER A 122 1.34 -5.20 2.44
C SER A 122 1.15 -4.86 0.96
N ILE A 123 2.22 -4.53 0.23
CA ILE A 123 2.16 -4.17 -1.19
C ILE A 123 1.77 -5.39 -2.03
N LEU A 124 2.38 -6.55 -1.76
CA LEU A 124 2.11 -7.78 -2.51
C LEU A 124 0.68 -8.29 -2.31
N TYR A 125 0.14 -8.21 -1.09
CA TYR A 125 -1.25 -8.56 -0.80
C TYR A 125 -2.22 -7.63 -1.50
N PHE A 126 -1.92 -6.33 -1.58
CA PHE A 126 -2.74 -5.40 -2.34
C PHE A 126 -2.77 -5.73 -3.85
N LYS A 127 -1.61 -6.07 -4.43
CA LYS A 127 -1.56 -6.51 -5.85
C LYS A 127 -2.28 -7.84 -6.08
N ALA A 128 -2.21 -8.77 -5.15
CA ALA A 128 -2.97 -10.02 -5.20
C ALA A 128 -4.48 -9.78 -5.07
N PHE A 129 -4.88 -8.86 -4.19
CA PHE A 129 -6.26 -8.42 -4.06
C PHE A 129 -6.81 -7.84 -5.37
N GLN A 130 -6.08 -6.93 -6.03
CA GLN A 130 -6.50 -6.37 -7.33
C GLN A 130 -6.76 -7.46 -8.38
N TYR A 131 -5.87 -8.45 -8.47
CA TYR A 131 -6.03 -9.57 -9.40
C TYR A 131 -7.25 -10.45 -9.06
N LYS A 132 -7.45 -10.77 -7.78
CA LYS A 132 -8.58 -11.58 -7.32
C LYS A 132 -9.91 -10.84 -7.42
N LEU A 133 -9.93 -9.53 -7.17
CA LEU A 133 -11.09 -8.67 -7.35
C LEU A 133 -11.50 -8.63 -8.83
N TYR A 134 -10.54 -8.47 -9.74
CA TYR A 134 -10.83 -8.54 -11.17
C TYR A 134 -11.44 -9.90 -11.57
N HIS A 135 -10.87 -11.00 -11.07
CA HIS A 135 -11.42 -12.34 -11.32
C HIS A 135 -12.85 -12.49 -10.76
N LEU A 136 -13.12 -11.97 -9.55
CA LEU A 136 -14.45 -11.97 -8.94
C LEU A 136 -15.44 -11.21 -9.83
N LEU A 137 -15.10 -9.98 -10.26
CA LEU A 137 -15.95 -9.14 -11.11
C LEU A 137 -16.21 -9.79 -12.47
N MET A 138 -15.17 -10.36 -13.10
CA MET A 138 -15.32 -11.10 -14.36
C MET A 138 -16.21 -12.33 -14.21
N THR A 139 -16.12 -13.02 -13.06
CA THR A 139 -17.00 -14.16 -12.77
C THR A 139 -18.44 -13.69 -12.63
N ILE A 140 -18.72 -12.61 -11.87
CA ILE A 140 -20.07 -12.02 -11.75
C ILE A 140 -20.62 -11.66 -13.14
N PHE A 141 -19.82 -10.98 -13.95
CA PHE A 141 -20.20 -10.57 -15.29
C PHE A 141 -20.56 -11.78 -16.16
N LEU A 142 -19.71 -12.82 -16.17
CA LEU A 142 -19.93 -14.02 -16.96
C LEU A 142 -21.15 -14.81 -16.49
N LEU A 143 -21.35 -14.96 -15.17
CA LEU A 143 -22.53 -15.61 -14.61
C LEU A 143 -23.81 -14.83 -14.97
N THR A 144 -23.79 -13.51 -14.87
CA THR A 144 -24.94 -12.64 -15.25
C THR A 144 -25.25 -12.75 -16.73
N PHE A 145 -24.22 -12.72 -17.58
CA PHE A 145 -24.37 -12.91 -19.03
C PHE A 145 -24.96 -14.28 -19.36
N PHE A 146 -24.51 -15.34 -18.68
CA PHE A 146 -25.02 -16.69 -18.88
C PHE A 146 -26.50 -16.81 -18.48
N ILE A 147 -26.88 -16.18 -17.36
CA ILE A 147 -28.29 -16.13 -16.92
C ILE A 147 -29.15 -15.41 -17.97
N LEU A 148 -28.70 -14.28 -18.50
CA LEU A 148 -29.43 -13.53 -19.53
C LEU A 148 -29.61 -14.33 -20.83
N LEU A 149 -28.57 -15.03 -21.27
CA LEU A 149 -28.62 -15.87 -22.46
C LEU A 149 -29.60 -17.04 -22.29
N MET A 150 -29.52 -17.73 -21.14
CA MET A 150 -30.36 -18.89 -20.84
C MET A 150 -31.79 -18.53 -20.43
N TYR A 151 -32.06 -17.30 -20.00
CA TYR A 151 -33.42 -16.83 -19.67
C TYR A 151 -34.40 -17.03 -20.83
N THR A 152 -33.94 -16.87 -22.07
CA THR A 152 -34.76 -17.09 -23.29
C THR A 152 -35.18 -18.54 -23.50
N THR A 153 -34.55 -19.49 -22.81
CA THR A 153 -34.81 -20.94 -22.92
C THR A 153 -35.68 -21.49 -21.78
N LEU A 154 -36.14 -20.63 -20.86
CA LEU A 154 -36.96 -21.05 -19.73
C LEU A 154 -38.31 -21.55 -20.23
N THR A 155 -38.62 -22.82 -19.98
CA THR A 155 -39.97 -23.37 -20.12
C THR A 155 -40.61 -23.44 -18.73
N ASP A 156 -41.84 -22.91 -18.59
CA ASP A 156 -42.61 -22.78 -17.35
C ASP A 156 -43.14 -24.13 -16.83
N GLY A 157 -42.26 -25.14 -16.72
CA GLY A 157 -42.54 -26.41 -16.09
C GLY A 157 -42.26 -26.36 -14.59
N LEU A 158 -43.23 -26.80 -13.78
CA LEU A 158 -43.11 -27.03 -12.33
C LEU A 158 -42.18 -28.20 -11.98
N GLU A 159 -41.81 -29.02 -12.96
CA GLU A 159 -40.92 -30.16 -12.76
C GLU A 159 -39.49 -29.68 -12.43
N PHE A 160 -38.86 -30.31 -11.43
CA PHE A 160 -37.45 -30.09 -11.01
C PHE A 160 -37.13 -28.81 -10.19
N GLN A 161 -38.12 -28.14 -9.58
CA GLN A 161 -37.89 -26.95 -8.73
C GLN A 161 -36.85 -27.17 -7.61
N TYR A 162 -36.87 -28.31 -6.93
CA TYR A 162 -35.90 -28.61 -5.87
C TYR A 162 -34.46 -28.72 -6.39
N SER A 163 -34.26 -29.35 -7.55
CA SER A 163 -32.94 -29.44 -8.18
C SER A 163 -32.42 -28.07 -8.61
N ARG A 164 -33.29 -27.19 -9.12
CA ARG A 164 -32.95 -25.79 -9.46
C ARG A 164 -32.55 -24.99 -8.22
N ALA A 165 -33.24 -25.18 -7.09
CA ALA A 165 -32.88 -24.55 -5.83
C ALA A 165 -31.49 -24.98 -5.30
N ILE A 166 -31.16 -26.28 -5.42
CA ILE A 166 -29.83 -26.80 -5.07
C ILE A 166 -28.73 -26.13 -5.90
N PHE A 167 -28.95 -25.96 -7.21
CA PHE A 167 -28.01 -25.24 -8.06
C PHE A 167 -27.87 -23.76 -7.68
N GLY A 168 -28.97 -23.09 -7.31
CA GLY A 168 -28.92 -21.72 -6.76
C GLY A 168 -28.05 -21.61 -5.50
N ILE A 169 -28.19 -22.57 -4.57
CA ILE A 169 -27.36 -22.63 -3.35
C ILE A 169 -25.88 -22.84 -3.70
N LEU A 170 -25.56 -23.71 -4.67
CA LEU A 170 -24.19 -23.95 -5.12
C LEU A 170 -23.54 -22.69 -5.71
N VAL A 171 -24.29 -21.91 -6.48
CA VAL A 171 -23.80 -20.62 -7.03
C VAL A 171 -23.47 -19.64 -5.91
N ILE A 172 -24.35 -19.51 -4.90
CA ILE A 172 -24.13 -18.62 -3.75
C ILE A 172 -22.87 -19.05 -2.96
N ASN A 173 -22.70 -20.36 -2.72
CA ASN A 173 -21.54 -20.88 -1.99
C ASN A 173 -20.23 -20.61 -2.75
N ASN A 174 -20.21 -20.83 -4.06
CA ASN A 174 -19.02 -20.54 -4.88
C ASN A 174 -18.71 -19.04 -4.91
N PHE A 175 -19.75 -18.21 -4.95
CA PHE A 175 -19.59 -16.76 -4.88
C PHE A 175 -19.00 -16.32 -3.54
N TYR A 176 -19.50 -16.86 -2.44
CA TYR A 176 -18.95 -16.62 -1.11
C TYR A 176 -17.47 -17.02 -1.02
N ASN A 177 -17.08 -18.17 -1.57
CA ASN A 177 -15.68 -18.60 -1.58
C ASN A 177 -14.77 -17.63 -2.34
N LEU A 178 -15.19 -17.17 -3.53
CA LEU A 178 -14.42 -16.19 -4.31
C LEU A 178 -14.31 -14.84 -3.60
N PHE A 179 -15.40 -14.38 -2.98
CA PHE A 179 -15.43 -13.15 -2.19
C PHE A 179 -14.53 -13.26 -0.96
N SER A 180 -14.63 -14.35 -0.20
CA SER A 180 -13.83 -14.62 1.00
C SER A 180 -12.34 -14.64 0.69
N ASP A 181 -11.94 -15.28 -0.42
CA ASP A 181 -10.56 -15.29 -0.89
C ASP A 181 -10.05 -13.86 -1.19
N ALA A 182 -10.83 -13.06 -1.93
CA ALA A 182 -10.45 -11.68 -2.25
C ALA A 182 -10.37 -10.81 -0.98
N TYR A 183 -11.36 -10.90 -0.10
CA TYR A 183 -11.38 -10.17 1.17
C TYR A 183 -10.21 -10.56 2.07
N GLY A 184 -9.81 -11.83 2.09
CA GLY A 184 -8.64 -12.31 2.83
C GLY A 184 -7.35 -11.56 2.46
N PHE A 185 -7.15 -11.28 1.17
CA PHE A 185 -6.00 -10.48 0.70
C PHE A 185 -6.08 -9.02 1.14
N PHE A 186 -7.27 -8.41 1.09
CA PHE A 186 -7.47 -7.03 1.54
C PHE A 186 -7.25 -6.87 3.05
N ARG A 187 -7.77 -7.81 3.86
CA ARG A 187 -7.52 -7.86 5.30
C ARG A 187 -6.02 -7.97 5.59
N ALA A 188 -5.33 -8.91 4.94
CA ALA A 188 -3.90 -9.12 5.15
C ALA A 188 -3.08 -7.88 4.78
N HIS A 189 -3.43 -7.16 3.70
CA HIS A 189 -2.81 -5.87 3.37
C HIS A 189 -2.92 -4.87 4.53
N ASN A 190 -4.13 -4.68 5.05
CA ASN A 190 -4.40 -3.70 6.11
C ASN A 190 -3.68 -4.05 7.42
N GLU A 191 -3.69 -5.32 7.82
CA GLU A 191 -3.00 -5.73 9.05
C GLU A 191 -1.47 -5.65 8.94
N MET A 192 -0.90 -6.01 7.78
CA MET A 192 0.54 -5.82 7.54
C MET A 192 0.93 -4.34 7.58
N LYS A 193 0.11 -3.45 7.02
CA LYS A 193 0.32 -1.99 7.08
C LYS A 193 0.24 -1.45 8.51
N LYS A 194 -0.69 -1.97 9.33
CA LYS A 194 -0.78 -1.61 10.76
C LYS A 194 0.47 -2.03 11.53
N ILE A 195 1.00 -3.22 11.26
CA ILE A 195 2.23 -3.72 11.90
C ILE A 195 3.42 -2.82 11.52
N ASP A 196 3.60 -2.53 10.23
CA ASP A 196 4.66 -1.64 9.74
C ASP A 196 4.59 -0.25 10.39
N ASN A 197 3.40 0.37 10.37
CA ASN A 197 3.18 1.69 10.99
C ASN A 197 3.46 1.66 12.50
N PHE A 198 3.04 0.60 13.20
CA PHE A 198 3.28 0.47 14.63
C PHE A 198 4.77 0.41 14.96
N ILE A 199 5.55 -0.34 14.19
CA ILE A 199 7.02 -0.41 14.35
C ILE A 199 7.64 0.94 14.04
N GLU A 200 7.18 1.64 12.99
CA GLU A 200 7.71 2.94 12.61
C GLU A 200 7.49 4.00 13.71
N ILE A 201 6.27 4.09 14.25
CA ILE A 201 5.91 5.02 15.32
C ILE A 201 6.72 4.73 16.59
N ASN A 202 6.96 3.45 16.90
CA ASN A 202 7.64 3.03 18.12
C ASN A 202 9.13 2.72 17.91
N ASN A 203 9.76 3.25 16.86
CA ASN A 203 11.11 2.84 16.45
C ASN A 203 12.18 2.87 17.57
N ARG A 204 12.11 3.82 18.51
CA ARG A 204 13.03 3.94 19.67
C ARG A 204 12.82 2.86 20.74
N ASN A 205 11.62 2.30 20.82
CA ASN A 205 11.20 1.31 21.82
C ASN A 205 10.79 -0.02 21.17
N ALA A 206 11.12 -0.22 19.90
CA ALA A 206 10.57 -1.32 19.12
C ALA A 206 11.01 -2.69 19.65
N SER A 207 12.25 -2.79 20.16
CA SER A 207 12.76 -3.97 20.86
C SER A 207 11.96 -4.34 22.11
N LYS A 208 11.40 -3.36 22.84
CA LYS A 208 10.51 -3.62 24.00
C LYS A 208 9.18 -4.24 23.58
N TYR A 209 8.67 -3.88 22.41
CA TYR A 209 7.41 -4.39 21.86
C TYR A 209 7.58 -5.61 20.96
N LEU A 210 8.81 -6.12 20.81
CA LEU A 210 9.13 -7.24 19.93
C LEU A 210 8.23 -8.48 20.18
N PRO A 211 7.95 -8.93 21.42
CA PRO A 211 7.06 -10.08 21.64
C PRO A 211 5.66 -9.86 21.07
N TYR A 212 5.12 -8.65 21.24
CA TYR A 212 3.80 -8.27 20.70
C TYR A 212 3.83 -8.18 19.18
N VAL A 213 4.82 -7.48 18.61
CA VAL A 213 5.00 -7.32 17.17
C VAL A 213 5.16 -8.68 16.49
N TYR A 214 6.00 -9.55 17.05
CA TYR A 214 6.24 -10.89 16.55
C TYR A 214 4.97 -11.75 16.62
N SER A 215 4.30 -11.78 17.78
CA SER A 215 3.05 -12.56 17.94
C SER A 215 1.98 -12.09 16.96
N LYS A 216 1.83 -10.78 16.77
CA LYS A 216 0.84 -10.23 15.84
C LYS A 216 1.22 -10.58 14.39
N TYR A 217 2.48 -10.36 14.01
CA TYR A 217 2.96 -10.68 12.67
C TYR A 217 2.80 -12.16 12.31
N GLU A 218 3.17 -13.06 13.22
CA GLU A 218 3.02 -14.51 13.02
C GLU A 218 1.54 -14.91 12.87
N HIS A 219 0.67 -14.38 13.73
CA HIS A 219 -0.77 -14.63 13.62
C HIS A 219 -1.30 -14.19 12.24
N GLU A 220 -0.96 -12.99 11.81
CA GLU A 220 -1.44 -12.43 10.55
C GLU A 220 -0.90 -13.19 9.33
N ILE A 221 0.37 -13.60 9.34
CA ILE A 221 0.93 -14.45 8.27
C ILE A 221 0.25 -15.81 8.22
N PHE A 222 -0.06 -16.38 9.38
CA PHE A 222 -0.70 -17.69 9.46
C PHE A 222 -2.10 -17.70 8.83
N ILE A 223 -2.89 -16.66 9.07
CA ILE A 223 -4.25 -16.55 8.55
C ILE A 223 -4.33 -15.94 7.15
N ALA A 224 -3.24 -15.34 6.65
CA ALA A 224 -3.24 -14.66 5.36
C ALA A 224 -3.23 -15.67 4.19
N PRO A 225 -3.95 -15.37 3.09
CA PRO A 225 -3.84 -16.18 1.89
C PRO A 225 -2.41 -16.19 1.34
N SER A 226 -2.00 -17.26 0.67
CA SER A 226 -0.68 -17.35 0.05
C SER A 226 -0.56 -16.40 -1.16
N ILE A 227 0.53 -15.63 -1.21
CA ILE A 227 0.84 -14.79 -2.37
C ILE A 227 1.32 -15.68 -3.52
N ASN A 228 0.71 -15.53 -4.69
CA ASN A 228 1.08 -16.27 -5.90
C ASN A 228 2.52 -15.92 -6.33
N LYS A 229 3.31 -16.94 -6.69
CA LYS A 229 4.70 -16.79 -7.14
C LYS A 229 4.83 -15.82 -8.32
N SER A 230 3.88 -15.80 -9.24
CA SER A 230 3.90 -14.89 -10.39
C SER A 230 3.84 -13.42 -9.98
N ILE A 231 3.09 -13.10 -8.92
CA ILE A 231 3.00 -11.76 -8.36
C ILE A 231 4.33 -11.40 -7.72
N TYR A 232 4.91 -12.32 -6.95
CA TYR A 232 6.22 -12.10 -6.34
C TYR A 232 7.32 -11.86 -7.39
N LEU A 233 7.37 -12.66 -8.45
CA LEU A 233 8.35 -12.49 -9.53
C LEU A 233 8.15 -11.17 -10.30
N LYS A 234 6.90 -10.77 -10.53
CA LYS A 234 6.56 -9.54 -11.26
C LYS A 234 6.85 -8.26 -10.47
N TYR A 235 6.62 -8.28 -9.15
CA TYR A 235 6.67 -7.07 -8.32
C TYR A 235 7.82 -7.06 -7.30
N GLY A 236 8.51 -8.19 -7.07
CA GLY A 236 9.52 -8.32 -6.01
C GLY A 236 10.69 -7.36 -6.14
N SER A 237 11.20 -7.13 -7.35
CA SER A 237 12.29 -6.15 -7.58
C SER A 237 11.83 -4.71 -7.28
N LYS A 238 10.60 -4.36 -7.66
CA LYS A 238 10.00 -3.04 -7.39
C LYS A 238 9.79 -2.81 -5.89
N VAL A 239 9.29 -3.83 -5.18
CA VAL A 239 9.08 -3.77 -3.72
C VAL A 239 10.41 -3.64 -2.97
N LYS A 240 11.45 -4.38 -3.38
CA LYS A 240 12.80 -4.20 -2.83
C LYS A 240 13.33 -2.79 -3.08
N LYS A 241 13.19 -2.27 -4.29
CA LYS A 241 13.58 -0.90 -4.63
C LYS A 241 12.82 0.13 -3.79
N SER A 242 11.52 -0.05 -3.58
CA SER A 242 10.71 0.89 -2.77
C SER A 242 11.09 0.87 -1.29
N TRP A 243 11.48 -0.30 -0.75
CA TRP A 243 12.03 -0.39 0.60
C TRP A 243 13.40 0.28 0.73
N ILE A 244 14.31 0.04 -0.22
CA ILE A 244 15.61 0.73 -0.27
C ILE A 244 15.39 2.25 -0.38
N MET A 245 14.46 2.68 -1.22
CA MET A 245 14.08 4.08 -1.34
C MET A 245 13.57 4.61 -0.01
N ARG A 246 12.68 3.90 0.70
CA ARG A 246 12.20 4.26 2.04
C ARG A 246 13.33 4.40 3.07
N LEU A 247 14.30 3.48 3.08
CA LEU A 247 15.45 3.54 3.98
C LEU A 247 16.39 4.69 3.60
N TYR A 248 16.68 4.87 2.31
CA TYR A 248 17.44 5.99 1.78
C TYR A 248 16.78 7.31 2.20
N ASN A 249 15.48 7.41 1.98
CA ASN A 249 14.64 8.51 2.39
C ASN A 249 14.71 8.74 3.89
N LYS A 250 14.54 7.72 4.74
CA LYS A 250 14.66 7.87 6.20
C LYS A 250 16.03 8.40 6.64
N ASN A 251 17.10 7.97 5.98
CA ASN A 251 18.47 8.34 6.31
C ASN A 251 18.92 9.68 5.69
N ASN A 252 18.35 10.04 4.52
CA ASN A 252 18.74 11.22 3.74
C ASN A 252 17.69 12.34 3.75
N PHE A 253 16.45 12.11 4.22
CA PHE A 253 15.45 13.14 4.53
C PHE A 253 15.90 14.07 5.67
N GLN A 254 17.06 13.76 6.24
CA GLN A 254 17.83 14.60 7.13
C GLN A 254 19.02 15.21 6.39
N SER A 255 18.78 15.98 5.32
CA SER A 255 19.60 17.18 5.17
C SER A 255 19.37 17.99 6.46
N LYS A 256 20.20 17.77 7.49
CA LYS A 256 20.05 18.39 8.81
C LYS A 256 19.79 19.88 8.66
N LYS A 257 20.47 20.49 7.68
CA LYS A 257 20.31 21.87 7.25
C LYS A 257 18.88 22.24 6.78
N LEU A 258 18.23 21.40 5.96
CA LEU A 258 16.86 21.63 5.47
C LEU A 258 15.83 21.47 6.59
N ILE A 259 15.93 20.39 7.36
CA ILE A 259 15.03 20.14 8.51
C ILE A 259 15.20 21.24 9.55
N ASP A 260 16.42 21.62 9.89
CA ASP A 260 16.69 22.72 10.81
C ASP A 260 16.13 24.06 10.30
N ALA A 261 16.18 24.31 8.99
CA ALA A 261 15.59 25.50 8.38
C ALA A 261 14.06 25.48 8.45
N LEU A 262 13.42 24.35 8.15
CA LEU A 262 11.95 24.18 8.23
C LEU A 262 11.44 24.30 9.67
N MET A 263 12.15 23.75 10.64
CA MET A 263 11.83 23.87 12.06
C MET A 263 11.94 25.33 12.54
N GLU A 264 13.00 26.03 12.13
CA GLU A 264 13.18 27.45 12.45
C GLU A 264 12.11 28.33 11.77
N LEU A 265 11.77 28.06 10.52
CA LEU A 265 10.67 28.75 9.81
C LEU A 265 9.34 28.52 10.53
N SER A 266 9.02 27.27 10.84
CA SER A 266 7.76 26.92 11.50
C SER A 266 7.64 27.60 12.86
N SER A 267 8.74 27.70 13.62
CA SER A 267 8.77 28.45 14.88
C SER A 267 8.62 29.95 14.67
N LYS A 268 9.32 30.55 13.71
CA LYS A 268 9.23 31.99 13.41
C LYS A 268 7.84 32.38 12.91
N PHE A 269 7.21 31.52 12.13
CA PHE A 269 5.94 31.82 11.47
C PHE A 269 4.72 31.56 12.36
N GLN A 270 4.90 31.15 13.63
CA GLN A 270 3.80 31.01 14.59
C GLN A 270 3.03 32.31 14.84
N CYS A 271 3.66 33.46 14.63
CA CYS A 271 3.02 34.77 14.78
C CYS A 271 2.34 35.28 13.50
N ILE A 272 2.44 34.56 12.38
CA ILE A 272 1.79 34.93 11.13
C ILE A 272 0.31 34.55 11.22
N THR A 273 -0.57 35.49 10.89
CA THR A 273 -2.03 35.28 11.02
C THR A 273 -2.65 34.63 9.79
N GLU A 274 -1.96 34.74 8.67
CA GLU A 274 -2.41 34.24 7.36
C GLU A 274 -2.00 32.79 7.13
N GLU A 275 -2.76 32.11 6.28
CA GLU A 275 -2.43 30.75 5.84
C GLU A 275 -1.16 30.73 5.00
N TRP A 276 -0.29 29.76 5.27
CA TRP A 276 0.93 29.50 4.51
C TRP A 276 1.18 28.00 4.41
N CYS A 277 1.84 27.55 3.35
CA CYS A 277 2.18 26.15 3.12
C CYS A 277 3.55 26.01 2.44
N ILE A 278 4.29 24.97 2.81
CA ILE A 278 5.44 24.52 2.01
C ILE A 278 4.95 23.91 0.70
N THR A 279 5.55 24.32 -0.41
CA THR A 279 5.28 23.84 -1.77
C THR A 279 6.60 23.48 -2.48
N GLY A 280 6.52 23.07 -3.74
CA GLY A 280 7.64 22.85 -4.63
C GLY A 280 8.59 21.72 -4.21
N GLY A 281 9.89 21.94 -4.41
CA GLY A 281 10.92 20.91 -4.21
C GLY A 281 10.98 20.41 -2.77
N ALA A 282 10.89 21.32 -1.80
CA ALA A 282 10.86 20.98 -0.38
C ALA A 282 9.64 20.15 0.01
N ASN A 283 8.44 20.51 -0.47
CA ASN A 283 7.23 19.73 -0.19
C ASN A 283 7.32 18.31 -0.77
N ARG A 284 7.75 18.18 -2.03
CA ARG A 284 7.97 16.87 -2.66
C ARG A 284 9.03 16.05 -1.94
N TYR A 285 10.11 16.69 -1.48
CA TYR A 285 11.12 16.04 -0.66
C TYR A 285 10.51 15.53 0.65
N LEU A 286 9.85 16.39 1.44
CA LEU A 286 9.22 16.01 2.72
C LEU A 286 8.25 14.82 2.59
N ARG A 287 7.60 14.67 1.43
CA ARG A 287 6.59 13.64 1.17
C ARG A 287 7.12 12.36 0.54
N GLY A 288 8.44 12.20 0.39
CA GLY A 288 8.98 10.95 -0.16
C GLY A 288 9.16 10.93 -1.68
N VAL A 289 8.84 12.03 -2.35
CA VAL A 289 8.63 12.10 -3.81
C VAL A 289 9.90 12.50 -4.57
N GLN A 290 10.74 13.35 -3.95
CA GLN A 290 11.97 13.87 -4.55
C GLN A 290 13.19 13.56 -3.65
N ILE A 291 14.34 13.31 -4.27
CA ILE A 291 15.57 12.85 -3.59
C ILE A 291 16.32 13.99 -2.87
N TYR A 292 16.17 15.23 -3.34
CA TYR A 292 16.81 16.41 -2.77
C TYR A 292 15.92 17.64 -2.94
N ALA A 293 16.10 18.67 -2.12
CA ALA A 293 15.50 19.99 -2.29
C ALA A 293 16.62 21.04 -2.22
N ASN A 294 16.64 21.96 -3.19
CA ASN A 294 17.67 23.01 -3.27
C ASN A 294 17.28 24.27 -2.49
N ASP A 295 15.99 24.46 -2.35
CA ASP A 295 15.26 25.63 -1.87
C ASP A 295 14.02 25.17 -1.08
N ILE A 296 13.40 26.12 -0.40
CA ILE A 296 12.11 25.96 0.26
C ILE A 296 11.16 26.99 -0.35
N ASP A 297 10.15 26.51 -1.07
CA ASP A 297 9.08 27.34 -1.61
C ASP A 297 7.93 27.41 -0.60
N ILE A 298 7.40 28.60 -0.39
CA ILE A 298 6.25 28.85 0.49
C ILE A 298 5.19 29.63 -0.28
N ILE A 299 3.97 29.08 -0.28
CA ILE A 299 2.78 29.74 -0.82
C ILE A 299 1.96 30.33 0.33
N THR A 300 1.44 31.54 0.14
CA THR A 300 0.67 32.29 1.15
C THR A 300 -0.24 33.32 0.47
N THR A 301 -1.07 34.02 1.24
CA THR A 301 -1.78 35.23 0.76
C THR A 301 -0.85 36.43 0.57
N GLU A 302 -1.27 37.47 -0.15
CA GLU A 302 -0.53 38.76 -0.22
C GLU A 302 -0.23 39.30 1.18
N LYS A 303 -1.23 39.30 2.06
CA LYS A 303 -1.07 39.75 3.44
C LYS A 303 -0.03 38.92 4.18
N GLY A 304 -0.05 37.60 4.02
CA GLY A 304 0.92 36.71 4.65
C GLY A 304 2.35 36.92 4.12
N ALA A 305 2.51 37.13 2.81
CA ALA A 305 3.82 37.46 2.23
C ALA A 305 4.38 38.78 2.82
N ASN A 306 3.52 39.80 2.99
CA ASN A 306 3.91 41.06 3.62
C ASN A 306 4.24 40.90 5.12
N GLU A 307 3.50 40.08 5.87
CA GLU A 307 3.80 39.76 7.28
C GLU A 307 5.15 39.05 7.41
N ILE A 308 5.41 38.04 6.58
CA ILE A 308 6.68 37.30 6.55
C ILE A 308 7.84 38.23 6.15
N CYS A 309 7.63 39.12 5.17
CA CYS A 309 8.65 40.08 4.73
C CYS A 309 9.10 40.99 5.87
N LYS A 310 8.15 41.53 6.65
CA LYS A 310 8.45 42.34 7.84
C LYS A 310 9.17 41.54 8.93
N LEU A 311 8.77 40.29 9.13
CA LEU A 311 9.37 39.41 10.13
C LEU A 311 10.84 39.12 9.81
N VAL A 312 11.14 38.84 8.55
CA VAL A 312 12.49 38.47 8.09
C VAL A 312 13.37 39.70 7.87
N ASN A 313 12.80 40.82 7.45
CA ASN A 313 13.50 42.08 7.25
C ASN A 313 12.74 43.24 7.93
N PRO A 314 12.95 43.46 9.24
CA PRO A 314 12.26 44.50 10.01
C PRO A 314 12.48 45.92 9.51
N GLY A 315 13.56 46.17 8.74
CA GLY A 315 13.86 47.46 8.12
C GLY A 315 13.13 47.68 6.78
N SER A 316 12.40 46.70 6.28
CA SER A 316 11.59 46.85 5.07
C SER A 316 10.23 47.48 5.39
N ASN A 317 9.71 48.30 4.48
CA ASN A 317 8.35 48.85 4.61
C ASN A 317 7.25 47.77 4.46
N GLY A 318 7.62 46.50 4.24
CA GLY A 318 6.71 45.35 4.14
C GLY A 318 5.64 45.50 3.07
N LYS A 319 5.90 46.28 2.01
CA LYS A 319 5.06 46.38 0.82
C LYS A 319 5.78 45.71 -0.32
N LEU A 320 5.42 44.47 -0.59
CA LEU A 320 5.87 43.73 -1.76
C LEU A 320 5.10 44.20 -2.99
N TYR A 321 5.76 44.14 -4.15
CA TYR A 321 5.14 44.36 -5.44
C TYR A 321 5.00 43.02 -6.15
N LYS A 322 3.95 42.87 -6.95
CA LYS A 322 3.73 41.66 -7.73
C LYS A 322 4.80 41.56 -8.83
N THR A 323 5.65 40.56 -8.75
CA THR A 323 6.66 40.26 -9.77
C THR A 323 6.13 39.21 -10.74
N THR A 324 6.60 39.26 -11.99
CA THR A 324 6.20 38.33 -13.05
C THR A 324 7.42 37.55 -13.51
N SER A 325 7.35 36.22 -13.45
CA SER A 325 8.25 35.29 -14.15
C SER A 325 7.56 34.80 -15.43
N GLU A 326 8.17 33.88 -16.19
CA GLU A 326 7.60 33.38 -17.45
C GLU A 326 6.17 32.83 -17.29
N ASN A 327 5.94 32.02 -16.25
CA ASN A 327 4.69 31.29 -16.05
C ASN A 327 3.99 31.60 -14.71
N ILE A 328 4.60 32.36 -13.80
CA ILE A 328 4.06 32.65 -12.46
C ILE A 328 4.15 34.16 -12.17
N LYS A 329 3.10 34.71 -11.56
CA LYS A 329 3.07 36.11 -11.12
C LYS A 329 2.56 36.19 -9.68
N SER A 330 3.36 36.72 -8.76
CA SER A 330 3.07 36.69 -7.32
C SER A 330 3.72 37.85 -6.57
N PHE A 331 3.27 38.10 -5.34
CA PHE A 331 4.00 38.93 -4.38
C PHE A 331 5.21 38.14 -3.88
N TYR A 332 6.32 38.30 -4.58
CA TYR A 332 7.50 37.46 -4.45
C TYR A 332 8.61 38.15 -3.68
N PHE A 333 9.27 37.39 -2.83
CA PHE A 333 10.61 37.73 -2.37
C PHE A 333 11.35 36.47 -1.95
N THR A 334 12.67 36.60 -1.84
CA THR A 334 13.54 35.51 -1.40
C THR A 334 14.46 35.99 -0.28
N PHE A 335 14.82 35.08 0.61
CA PHE A 335 15.85 35.28 1.61
C PHE A 335 16.62 33.99 1.86
N LYS A 336 17.80 34.09 2.48
CA LYS A 336 18.59 32.92 2.85
C LYS A 336 18.40 32.58 4.32
N LEU A 337 18.03 31.34 4.61
CA LEU A 337 18.02 30.81 5.96
C LEU A 337 18.94 29.60 6.05
N LYS A 338 19.89 29.64 6.99
CA LYS A 338 20.94 28.63 7.14
C LYS A 338 21.68 28.32 5.82
N GLY A 339 21.70 29.22 4.85
CA GLY A 339 22.30 28.98 3.53
C GLY A 339 21.47 28.12 2.59
N ILE A 340 20.15 28.03 2.81
CA ILE A 340 19.14 27.53 1.88
C ILE A 340 18.33 28.73 1.39
N SER A 341 17.98 28.75 0.10
CA SER A 341 17.10 29.77 -0.47
C SER A 341 15.67 29.53 -0.04
N ILE A 342 15.01 30.53 0.52
CA ILE A 342 13.59 30.49 0.87
C ILE A 342 12.87 31.43 -0.11
N GLU A 343 11.88 30.90 -0.82
CA GLU A 343 11.08 31.66 -1.79
C GLU A 343 9.65 31.80 -1.27
N ILE A 344 9.18 33.03 -1.14
CA ILE A 344 7.82 33.32 -0.67
C ILE A 344 7.00 33.82 -1.85
N MET A 345 5.83 33.20 -2.06
CA MET A 345 4.89 33.54 -3.14
C MET A 345 3.53 33.89 -2.54
N GLY A 346 3.22 35.18 -2.46
CA GLY A 346 1.90 35.68 -2.07
C GLY A 346 0.95 35.77 -3.26
N ASP A 347 -0.27 35.22 -3.11
CA ASP A 347 -1.35 35.23 -4.12
C ASP A 347 -0.86 34.97 -5.57
N PRO A 348 -0.29 33.78 -5.82
CA PRO A 348 0.23 33.46 -7.14
C PRO A 348 -0.87 33.41 -8.20
N GLU A 349 -0.51 33.86 -9.39
CA GLU A 349 -1.25 33.69 -10.64
C GLU A 349 -0.40 32.83 -11.58
N ASN A 350 -1.04 31.89 -12.26
CA ASN A 350 -0.38 31.04 -13.26
C ASN A 350 -0.80 31.46 -14.66
N LYS A 351 0.14 31.39 -15.60
CA LYS A 351 -0.12 31.66 -17.00
C LYS A 351 -0.65 30.40 -17.70
N ASN A 352 -1.78 30.52 -18.39
CA ASN A 352 -2.29 29.50 -19.30
C ASN A 352 -2.57 30.09 -20.70
N GLU A 353 -3.17 29.30 -21.59
CA GLU A 353 -3.52 29.73 -22.96
C GLU A 353 -4.44 30.96 -23.02
N SER A 354 -5.21 31.21 -21.96
CA SER A 354 -6.18 32.31 -21.86
C SER A 354 -5.65 33.54 -21.10
N GLY A 355 -4.44 33.49 -20.54
CA GLY A 355 -3.82 34.58 -19.80
C GLY A 355 -3.43 34.21 -18.36
N TRP A 356 -3.38 35.21 -17.47
CA TRP A 356 -3.06 35.03 -16.05
C TRP A 356 -4.31 34.63 -15.28
N ILE A 357 -4.25 33.53 -14.54
CA ILE A 357 -5.34 33.02 -13.70
C ILE A 357 -4.88 32.95 -12.25
N GLU A 358 -5.70 33.48 -11.35
CA GLU A 358 -5.47 33.38 -9.91
C GLU A 358 -5.44 31.92 -9.45
N ASN A 359 -4.37 31.55 -8.76
CA ASN A 359 -4.22 30.24 -8.15
C ASN A 359 -4.71 30.32 -6.71
N LYS A 360 -6.02 30.19 -6.50
CA LYS A 360 -6.65 30.10 -5.17
C LYS A 360 -6.88 28.66 -4.70
N LYS A 361 -6.61 27.67 -5.57
CA LYS A 361 -6.84 26.25 -5.27
C LYS A 361 -5.98 25.74 -4.10
N TRP A 362 -4.84 26.38 -3.81
CA TRP A 362 -3.92 25.92 -2.76
C TRP A 362 -4.54 25.97 -1.36
N GLN A 363 -5.37 26.97 -1.05
CA GLN A 363 -6.03 27.11 0.26
C GLN A 363 -6.89 25.89 0.61
N LYS A 364 -7.51 25.26 -0.39
CA LYS A 364 -8.35 24.06 -0.21
C LYS A 364 -7.55 22.75 -0.24
N ASN A 365 -6.25 22.81 -0.52
CA ASN A 365 -5.37 21.67 -0.72
C ASN A 365 -4.20 21.66 0.29
N GLN A 366 -4.37 22.38 1.39
CA GLN A 366 -3.46 22.32 2.52
C GLN A 366 -3.61 20.99 3.27
N ASP A 367 -2.48 20.46 3.67
CA ASP A 367 -2.33 19.26 4.49
C ASP A 367 -1.23 19.55 5.52
N SER A 368 -1.02 18.67 6.49
CA SER A 368 0.00 18.87 7.52
C SER A 368 0.93 17.66 7.64
N LEU A 369 2.19 17.92 7.95
CA LEU A 369 3.20 16.89 8.11
C LEU A 369 3.93 17.09 9.44
N SER A 370 3.94 16.06 10.27
CA SER A 370 4.64 16.08 11.56
C SER A 370 6.14 15.85 11.37
N LEU A 371 6.95 16.88 11.60
CA LEU A 371 8.41 16.81 11.63
C LEU A 371 8.92 17.06 13.05
N ASN A 372 9.57 16.07 13.65
CA ASN A 372 10.10 16.15 15.02
C ASN A 372 9.06 16.63 16.06
N GLY A 373 7.77 16.29 15.86
CA GLY A 373 6.67 16.70 16.73
C GLY A 373 6.11 18.10 16.46
N ILE A 374 6.58 18.79 15.41
CA ILE A 374 5.99 20.05 14.92
C ILE A 374 5.16 19.75 13.66
N GLU A 375 3.90 20.20 13.68
CA GLU A 375 3.05 20.18 12.49
C GLU A 375 3.49 21.29 11.53
N ILE A 376 3.91 20.91 10.32
CA ILE A 376 4.30 21.84 9.26
C ILE A 376 3.24 21.83 8.17
N PRO A 377 2.66 22.99 7.82
CA PRO A 377 1.68 23.06 6.74
C PRO A 377 2.36 22.84 5.39
N CYS A 378 1.82 21.90 4.61
CA CYS A 378 2.40 21.46 3.34
C CYS A 378 1.30 21.28 2.29
N MET A 379 1.60 21.55 1.02
CA MET A 379 0.66 21.31 -0.07
C MET A 379 0.42 19.82 -0.32
N SER A 380 -0.82 19.45 -0.67
CA SER A 380 -1.13 18.08 -1.11
C SER A 380 -0.39 17.73 -2.41
N LEU A 381 -0.03 16.45 -2.58
CA LEU A 381 0.62 16.00 -3.82
C LEU A 381 -0.31 16.10 -5.04
N SER A 382 -1.62 15.91 -4.85
CA SER A 382 -2.60 16.06 -5.92
C SER A 382 -2.58 17.47 -6.50
N TYR A 383 -2.53 18.48 -5.63
CA TYR A 383 -2.41 19.88 -6.04
C TYR A 383 -1.10 20.14 -6.80
N GLU A 384 0.03 19.64 -6.30
CA GLU A 384 1.32 19.86 -6.94
C GLU A 384 1.41 19.20 -8.33
N ILE A 385 0.82 18.01 -8.49
CA ILE A 385 0.75 17.33 -9.80
C ILE A 385 -0.09 18.15 -10.78
N GLU A 386 -1.24 18.64 -10.33
CA GLU A 386 -2.15 19.47 -11.14
C GLU A 386 -1.45 20.76 -11.58
N ILE A 387 -0.85 21.49 -10.64
CA ILE A 387 -0.26 22.79 -10.92
C ILE A 387 0.98 22.70 -11.80
N ASN A 388 1.83 21.68 -11.59
CA ASN A 388 3.01 21.47 -12.43
C ASN A 388 2.64 21.08 -13.87
N LYS A 389 1.49 20.41 -14.08
CA LYS A 389 0.95 20.16 -15.42
C LYS A 389 0.45 21.46 -16.07
N GLU A 390 -0.31 22.27 -15.33
CA GLU A 390 -0.85 23.54 -15.82
C GLU A 390 0.26 24.52 -16.26
N ILE A 391 1.37 24.61 -15.51
CA ILE A 391 2.49 25.50 -15.82
C ILE A 391 3.55 24.89 -16.78
N GLY A 392 3.28 23.69 -17.32
CA GLY A 392 4.17 23.01 -18.28
C GLY A 392 5.44 22.40 -17.67
N ASN A 393 5.53 22.27 -16.35
CA ASN A 393 6.67 21.66 -15.65
C ASN A 393 6.52 20.14 -15.49
N PHE A 394 6.51 19.42 -16.62
CA PHE A 394 6.35 17.96 -16.65
C PHE A 394 7.53 17.19 -16.01
N ASN A 395 8.65 17.86 -15.73
CA ASN A 395 9.84 17.24 -15.15
C ASN A 395 9.79 17.16 -13.61
N ALA A 396 9.00 18.00 -12.93
CA ALA A 396 8.90 18.02 -11.47
C ALA A 396 8.48 16.67 -10.86
N PHE A 397 7.78 15.87 -11.65
CA PHE A 397 7.29 14.54 -11.28
C PHE A 397 7.91 13.42 -12.11
N LYS A 398 9.02 13.64 -12.83
CA LYS A 398 9.67 12.57 -13.62
C LYS A 398 10.15 11.41 -12.75
N ASP A 399 10.57 11.69 -11.51
CA ASP A 399 10.90 10.66 -10.52
C ASP A 399 9.66 9.91 -10.02
N VAL A 400 8.47 10.48 -10.22
CA VAL A 400 7.16 9.94 -9.84
C VAL A 400 6.55 9.07 -10.92
N ASN A 401 6.96 9.19 -12.19
CA ASN A 401 6.64 8.16 -13.20
C ASN A 401 7.27 6.79 -12.88
N TYR A 402 8.20 6.71 -11.91
CA TYR A 402 8.63 5.46 -11.29
C TYR A 402 7.72 4.97 -10.14
N MET A 403 6.86 5.85 -9.59
CA MET A 403 5.96 5.62 -8.46
C MET A 403 4.47 5.50 -8.88
N ASP A 404 4.01 6.11 -9.98
CA ASP A 404 2.59 6.13 -10.40
C ASP A 404 2.12 4.88 -11.18
N HIS A 405 2.87 3.78 -11.09
CA HIS A 405 2.35 2.43 -11.31
C HIS A 405 2.09 1.71 -9.98
N HIS A 406 1.37 2.34 -9.04
CA HIS A 406 1.02 1.75 -7.75
C HIS A 406 -0.48 1.68 -7.47
#